data_AF-A0A7Z9WWU3-F1
#
_entry.id   AF-A0A7Z9WWU3-F1
#
_cell.length_a   1.000
_cell.length_b   1.000
_cell.length_c   1.000
_cell.angle_alpha   90.00
_cell.angle_beta   90.00
_cell.angle_gamma   90.00
#
_symmetry.space_group_name_H-M   'P 1'
#
loop_
_entity.id
_entity.type
_entity.pdbx_description
1 polymer ?
#
loop_
_entity_poly.entity_id
_entity_poly.type
_entity_poly.pdbx_seq_one_letter_code
_entity_poly.pdbx_strand_id
1 'polypeptide(L)'
;MALAKLEQLSKSVVQGPSLVTGAQPAKDWMDTPAIFKEGNFAYPAKQEKVEYLDSQDGIDFPNARIWAPDEDDWKLPENWEEIIIKGLAERLDKFRSLKIFMDCCVRCGACADKCHFFLGTGDPKNMPVLRAELLRSVYRKEFTLAGQIFKKMAGLVGGREMTVGVLKEWFMYSYQCTECRRCSVFCPYGIDTAEVTMMIRELLHLVGIGINWILEP
;
A
#
# COMPACT_ATOMS: atom_id res chain seq x y z
N MET A 1 -34.47 -7.53 3.33
CA MET A 1 -33.15 -6.86 3.26
C MET A 1 -32.05 -7.70 2.60
N ALA A 2 -31.96 -9.02 2.82
CA ALA A 2 -30.94 -9.86 2.16
C ALA A 2 -31.05 -9.94 0.61
N LEU A 3 -32.28 -9.97 0.07
CA LEU A 3 -32.52 -10.04 -1.39
C LEU A 3 -32.08 -8.78 -2.14
N ALA A 4 -32.30 -7.59 -1.57
CA ALA A 4 -31.83 -6.32 -2.15
C ALA A 4 -30.30 -6.27 -2.22
N LYS A 5 -29.60 -6.85 -1.23
CA LYS A 5 -28.15 -6.98 -1.21
C LYS A 5 -27.66 -7.97 -2.28
N LEU A 6 -28.36 -9.08 -2.49
CA LEU A 6 -28.06 -10.06 -3.55
C LEU A 6 -28.20 -9.44 -4.94
N GLU A 7 -29.29 -8.72 -5.20
CA GLU A 7 -29.54 -8.10 -6.51
C GLU A 7 -28.57 -6.95 -6.79
N GLN A 8 -28.20 -6.18 -5.77
CA GLN A 8 -27.17 -5.14 -5.89
C GLN A 8 -25.79 -5.74 -6.11
N LEU A 9 -25.45 -6.84 -5.43
CA LEU A 9 -24.20 -7.57 -5.61
C LEU A 9 -24.10 -8.21 -7.00
N SER A 10 -25.17 -8.87 -7.47
CA SER A 10 -25.19 -9.48 -8.81
C SER A 10 -25.03 -8.43 -9.90
N LYS A 11 -25.70 -7.27 -9.77
CA LYS A 11 -25.49 -6.11 -10.65
C LYS A 11 -24.05 -5.62 -10.58
N SER A 12 -23.46 -5.47 -9.39
CA SER A 12 -22.07 -4.99 -9.26
C SER A 12 -21.03 -5.95 -9.83
N VAL A 13 -21.24 -7.26 -9.72
CA VAL A 13 -20.33 -8.27 -10.28
C VAL A 13 -20.37 -8.28 -11.80
N VAL A 14 -21.56 -8.06 -12.38
CA VAL A 14 -21.76 -8.08 -13.84
C VAL A 14 -21.42 -6.73 -14.49
N GLN A 15 -21.62 -5.61 -13.79
CA GLN A 15 -21.45 -4.26 -14.37
C GLN A 15 -20.15 -3.57 -13.93
N GLY A 16 -19.50 -4.04 -12.86
CA GLY A 16 -18.24 -3.50 -12.38
C GLY A 16 -17.06 -3.84 -13.30
N PRO A 17 -15.97 -3.04 -13.24
CA PRO A 17 -14.73 -3.40 -13.90
C PRO A 17 -14.20 -4.70 -13.29
N SER A 18 -14.20 -5.77 -14.08
CA SER A 18 -13.69 -7.08 -13.66
C SER A 18 -13.02 -7.77 -14.84
N LEU A 19 -12.08 -8.66 -14.53
CA LEU A 19 -11.44 -9.50 -15.56
C LEU A 19 -12.45 -10.38 -16.29
N VAL A 20 -13.56 -10.74 -15.63
CA VAL A 20 -14.62 -11.59 -16.18
C VAL A 20 -15.44 -10.84 -17.24
N THR A 21 -15.69 -9.55 -17.03
CA THR A 21 -16.48 -8.71 -17.93
C THR A 21 -15.63 -8.06 -19.01
N GLY A 22 -14.31 -8.13 -18.90
CA GLY A 22 -13.37 -7.41 -19.78
C GLY A 22 -13.42 -5.89 -19.62
N ALA A 23 -14.22 -5.38 -18.68
CA ALA A 23 -14.39 -3.96 -18.46
C ALA A 23 -13.19 -3.38 -17.71
N GLN A 24 -12.65 -2.28 -18.21
CA GLN A 24 -11.57 -1.55 -17.56
C GLN A 24 -12.10 -0.43 -16.66
N PRO A 25 -11.38 -0.09 -15.57
CA PRO A 25 -11.72 1.06 -14.74
C PRO A 25 -11.77 2.35 -15.58
N ALA A 26 -12.81 3.17 -15.37
CA ALA A 26 -12.99 4.44 -16.09
C ALA A 26 -12.13 5.59 -15.55
N LYS A 27 -11.61 5.46 -14.33
CA LYS A 27 -10.79 6.47 -13.65
C LYS A 27 -9.36 5.98 -13.50
N ASP A 28 -8.42 6.92 -13.45
CA ASP A 28 -7.05 6.60 -13.06
C ASP A 28 -7.02 6.08 -11.61
N TRP A 29 -6.03 5.25 -11.31
CA TRP A 29 -5.86 4.67 -10.00
C TRP A 29 -5.49 5.72 -8.94
N MET A 30 -4.83 6.81 -9.33
CA MET A 30 -4.52 7.93 -8.43
C MET A 30 -5.78 8.68 -8.01
N ASP A 31 -6.83 8.67 -8.84
CA ASP A 31 -8.11 9.35 -8.58
C ASP A 31 -9.12 8.49 -7.82
N THR A 32 -8.75 7.26 -7.48
CA THR A 32 -9.65 6.28 -6.84
C THR A 32 -9.19 6.00 -5.40
N PRO A 33 -9.72 6.70 -4.38
CA PRO A 33 -9.25 6.52 -3.00
C PRO A 33 -9.55 5.12 -2.45
N ALA A 34 -8.77 4.66 -1.48
CA ALA A 34 -9.08 3.45 -0.73
C ALA A 34 -10.38 3.63 0.07
N ILE A 35 -11.25 2.62 0.03
CA ILE A 35 -12.55 2.65 0.71
C ILE A 35 -12.51 1.64 1.87
N PHE A 36 -12.63 2.14 3.10
CA PHE A 36 -12.71 1.30 4.30
C PHE A 36 -14.17 0.97 4.59
N LYS A 37 -14.47 -0.32 4.72
CA LYS A 37 -15.78 -0.86 5.08
C LYS A 37 -15.58 -1.99 6.06
N GLU A 38 -16.55 -2.19 6.93
CA GLU A 38 -16.52 -3.34 7.84
C GLU A 38 -16.27 -4.64 7.06
N GLY A 39 -15.25 -5.40 7.47
CA GLY A 39 -14.86 -6.66 6.85
C GLY A 39 -13.90 -6.57 5.65
N ASN A 40 -13.42 -5.38 5.24
CA ASN A 40 -12.46 -5.26 4.13
C ASN A 40 -11.05 -4.77 4.51
N PHE A 41 -10.81 -4.48 5.79
CA PHE A 41 -9.52 -4.04 6.32
C PHE A 41 -9.13 -4.85 7.55
N ALA A 42 -7.83 -4.91 7.83
CA ALA A 42 -7.29 -5.52 9.04
C ALA A 42 -7.41 -4.55 10.23
N TYR A 43 -7.75 -5.08 11.40
CA TYR A 43 -7.88 -4.25 12.61
C TYR A 43 -6.50 -3.83 13.15
N PRO A 44 -6.39 -2.58 13.65
CA PRO A 44 -5.15 -2.07 14.22
C PRO A 44 -4.84 -2.78 15.54
N ALA A 45 -3.56 -2.78 15.91
CA ALA A 45 -3.13 -3.28 17.21
C ALA A 45 -3.65 -2.39 18.36
N LYS A 46 -3.87 -2.98 19.53
CA LYS A 46 -4.21 -2.22 20.74
C LYS A 46 -3.00 -1.39 21.16
N GLN A 47 -3.23 -0.14 21.56
CA GLN A 47 -2.16 0.76 22.01
C GLN A 47 -1.24 0.11 23.05
N GLU A 48 -1.81 -0.49 24.09
CA GLU A 48 -1.07 -1.15 25.17
C GLU A 48 -0.09 -2.23 24.68
N LYS A 49 -0.43 -2.94 23.58
CA LYS A 49 0.42 -3.98 23.00
C LYS A 49 1.58 -3.38 22.23
N VAL A 50 1.34 -2.27 21.51
CA VAL A 50 2.39 -1.55 20.80
C VAL A 50 3.38 -0.92 21.80
N GLU A 51 2.88 -0.28 22.85
CA GLU A 51 3.70 0.27 23.95
C GLU A 51 4.52 -0.82 24.66
N TYR A 52 3.90 -1.99 24.89
CA TYR A 52 4.61 -3.13 25.46
C TYR A 52 5.76 -3.59 24.55
N LEU A 53 5.54 -3.72 23.24
CA LEU A 53 6.57 -4.12 22.29
C LEU A 53 7.70 -3.09 22.19
N ASP A 54 7.36 -1.81 22.17
CA ASP A 54 8.32 -0.69 22.13
C ASP A 54 9.18 -0.62 23.41
N SER A 55 8.66 -1.12 24.54
CA SER A 55 9.43 -1.21 25.79
C SER A 55 10.47 -2.35 25.83
N GLN A 56 10.49 -3.24 24.83
CA GLN A 56 11.42 -4.38 24.79
C GLN A 56 12.76 -3.99 24.16
N ASP A 57 13.84 -4.51 24.72
CA ASP A 57 15.19 -4.23 24.21
C ASP A 57 15.37 -4.70 22.75
N GLY A 58 15.74 -3.75 21.88
CA GLY A 58 16.03 -4.02 20.46
C GLY A 58 14.82 -4.10 19.54
N ILE A 59 13.62 -3.76 20.04
CA ILE A 59 12.40 -3.61 19.26
C ILE A 59 12.02 -2.13 19.23
N ASP A 60 11.63 -1.62 18.06
CA ASP A 60 11.27 -0.21 17.85
C ASP A 60 9.92 -0.14 17.13
N PHE A 61 8.86 0.15 17.88
CA PHE A 61 7.49 0.34 17.39
C PHE A 61 6.93 1.66 17.93
N PRO A 62 7.44 2.80 17.45
CA PRO A 62 7.15 4.09 18.03
C PRO A 62 5.73 4.56 17.67
N ASN A 63 5.30 5.65 18.31
CA ASN A 63 4.04 6.36 18.00
C ASN A 63 2.76 5.53 18.23
N ALA A 64 2.78 4.67 19.26
CA ALA A 64 1.61 3.94 19.73
C ALA A 64 0.45 4.89 20.07
N ARG A 65 -0.76 4.58 19.59
CA ARG A 65 -1.96 5.38 19.82
C ARG A 65 -3.24 4.62 19.48
N ILE A 66 -4.39 5.16 19.90
CA ILE A 66 -5.71 4.69 19.49
C ILE A 66 -6.10 5.37 18.18
N TRP A 67 -6.31 4.56 17.14
CA TRP A 67 -6.79 4.98 15.82
C TRP A 67 -7.56 3.84 15.18
N ALA A 68 -8.40 4.14 14.19
CA ALA A 68 -9.10 3.12 13.41
C ALA A 68 -9.03 3.41 11.90
N PRO A 69 -8.93 2.39 11.02
CA PRO A 69 -8.80 2.60 9.58
C PRO A 69 -9.98 3.32 8.92
N ASP A 70 -11.17 3.14 9.46
CA ASP A 70 -12.43 3.74 9.01
C ASP A 70 -12.67 5.18 9.52
N GLU A 71 -11.84 5.67 10.44
CA GLU A 71 -11.86 7.07 10.87
C GLU A 71 -11.16 7.98 9.85
N ASP A 72 -11.63 9.22 9.73
CA ASP A 72 -11.03 10.23 8.85
C ASP A 72 -9.66 10.68 9.34
N ASP A 73 -9.55 10.97 10.65
CA ASP A 73 -8.31 11.38 11.30
C ASP A 73 -7.64 10.21 12.02
N TRP A 74 -6.43 9.86 11.58
CA TRP A 74 -5.61 8.81 12.17
C TRP A 74 -4.72 9.28 13.31
N LYS A 75 -4.85 10.55 13.76
CA LYS A 75 -4.10 11.15 14.88
C LYS A 75 -2.59 10.95 14.77
N LEU A 76 -2.06 11.15 13.57
CA LEU A 76 -0.65 10.94 13.26
C LEU A 76 0.23 11.96 14.03
N PRO A 77 1.49 11.62 14.36
CA PRO A 77 2.46 12.60 14.87
C PRO A 77 2.58 13.79 13.93
N GLU A 78 2.83 15.00 14.44
CA GLU A 78 2.87 16.23 13.61
C GLU A 78 3.88 16.14 12.45
N ASN A 79 5.00 15.43 12.64
CA ASN A 79 6.07 15.24 11.67
C ASN A 79 6.01 13.88 10.94
N TRP A 80 4.84 13.23 10.89
CA TRP A 80 4.68 11.88 10.29
C TRP A 80 5.20 11.79 8.84
N GLU A 81 5.02 12.84 8.04
CA GLU A 81 5.49 12.85 6.64
C GLU A 81 7.02 12.78 6.59
N GLU A 82 7.68 13.58 7.43
CA GLU A 82 9.15 13.58 7.52
C GLU A 82 9.68 12.22 8.01
N ILE A 83 9.00 11.58 8.98
CA ILE A 83 9.33 10.23 9.45
C ILE A 83 9.28 9.23 8.29
N ILE A 84 8.22 9.27 7.48
CA ILE A 84 8.06 8.36 6.34
C ILE A 84 9.11 8.62 5.26
N ILE A 85 9.35 9.88 4.88
CA ILE A 85 10.31 10.20 3.81
C ILE A 85 11.75 9.87 4.25
N LYS A 86 12.14 10.19 5.50
CA LYS A 86 13.45 9.79 6.04
C LYS A 86 13.58 8.27 6.14
N GLY A 87 12.55 7.60 6.66
CA GLY A 87 12.54 6.13 6.76
C GLY A 87 12.67 5.47 5.39
N LEU A 88 12.06 6.02 4.34
CA LEU A 88 12.21 5.54 2.98
C LEU A 88 13.63 5.79 2.44
N ALA A 89 14.21 6.97 2.72
CA ALA A 89 15.59 7.29 2.34
C ALA A 89 16.59 6.29 2.94
N GLU A 90 16.47 5.98 4.23
CA GLU A 90 17.32 5.01 4.94
C GLU A 90 17.23 3.60 4.32
N ARG A 91 16.01 3.16 3.98
CA ARG A 91 15.79 1.84 3.35
C ARG A 91 16.36 1.79 1.93
N LEU A 92 16.27 2.88 1.18
CA LEU A 92 16.87 2.98 -0.16
C LEU A 92 18.40 2.96 -0.13
N ASP A 93 19.02 3.51 0.92
CA ASP A 93 20.47 3.46 1.13
C ASP A 93 20.93 2.06 1.57
N LYS A 94 20.20 1.45 2.50
CA LYS A 94 20.50 0.13 3.05
C LYS A 94 20.26 -1.02 2.06
N PHE A 95 19.19 -0.95 1.26
CA PHE A 95 18.74 -2.04 0.40
C PHE A 95 18.86 -1.69 -1.09
N ARG A 96 19.93 -2.20 -1.73
CA ARG A 96 20.13 -2.06 -3.18
C ARG A 96 18.97 -2.65 -4.00
N SER A 97 18.40 -3.77 -3.54
CA SER A 97 17.24 -4.42 -4.15
C SER A 97 16.06 -3.46 -4.28
N LEU A 98 15.70 -2.78 -3.18
CA LEU A 98 14.61 -1.81 -3.14
C LEU A 98 14.81 -0.72 -4.20
N LYS A 99 16.00 -0.12 -4.27
CA LYS A 99 16.31 0.92 -5.26
C LYS A 99 16.13 0.41 -6.70
N ILE A 100 16.65 -0.77 -7.01
CA ILE A 100 16.47 -1.39 -8.33
C ILE A 100 14.98 -1.66 -8.62
N PHE A 101 14.24 -2.17 -7.64
CA PHE A 101 12.81 -2.45 -7.78
C PHE A 101 11.97 -1.19 -8.01
N MET A 102 12.42 -0.02 -7.54
CA MET A 102 11.76 1.26 -7.83
C MET A 102 11.96 1.70 -9.28
N ASP A 103 13.12 1.40 -9.89
CA ASP A 103 13.50 1.95 -11.20
C ASP A 103 13.22 1.01 -12.38
N CYS A 104 13.40 -0.30 -12.23
CA CYS A 104 13.42 -1.21 -13.39
C CYS A 104 12.04 -1.68 -13.88
N CYS A 105 10.94 -1.32 -13.21
CA CYS A 105 9.62 -1.80 -13.59
C CYS A 105 9.12 -1.15 -14.88
N VAL A 106 8.98 -1.94 -15.95
CA VAL A 106 8.42 -1.49 -17.24
C VAL A 106 6.90 -1.64 -17.34
N ARG A 107 6.23 -1.98 -16.24
CA ARG A 107 4.76 -2.17 -16.16
C ARG A 107 4.20 -3.16 -17.20
N CYS A 108 4.94 -4.25 -17.50
CA CYS A 108 4.54 -5.26 -18.47
C CYS A 108 3.31 -6.11 -18.07
N GLY A 109 2.91 -6.11 -16.78
CA GLY A 109 1.75 -6.86 -16.31
C GLY A 109 1.95 -8.37 -16.11
N ALA A 110 3.14 -8.93 -16.33
CA ALA A 110 3.41 -10.37 -16.20
C ALA A 110 3.10 -10.97 -14.82
N CYS A 111 3.11 -10.15 -13.77
CA CYS A 111 2.76 -10.54 -12.41
C CYS A 111 1.26 -10.39 -12.08
N ALA A 112 0.44 -9.78 -12.95
CA ALA A 112 -0.94 -9.40 -12.64
C ALA A 112 -1.82 -10.62 -12.36
N ASP A 113 -1.91 -11.54 -13.32
CA ASP A 113 -2.72 -12.77 -13.24
C ASP A 113 -2.17 -13.82 -12.25
N LYS A 114 -1.10 -13.48 -11.54
CA LYS A 114 -0.47 -14.35 -10.54
C LYS A 114 -0.89 -14.00 -9.11
N CYS A 115 -1.50 -12.83 -8.89
CA CYS A 115 -1.92 -12.41 -7.57
C CYS A 115 -3.35 -12.86 -7.26
N HIS A 116 -3.52 -13.69 -6.23
CA HIS A 116 -4.85 -14.14 -5.78
C HIS A 116 -5.78 -12.99 -5.39
N PHE A 117 -5.24 -11.93 -4.76
CA PHE A 117 -6.03 -10.76 -4.37
C PHE A 117 -6.50 -9.96 -5.59
N PHE A 118 -5.65 -9.80 -6.59
CA PHE A 118 -6.07 -9.16 -7.84
C PHE A 118 -7.15 -9.97 -8.55
N LEU A 119 -6.95 -11.28 -8.69
CA LEU A 119 -7.92 -12.16 -9.33
C LEU A 119 -9.25 -12.23 -8.57
N GLY A 120 -9.20 -12.24 -7.24
CA GLY A 120 -10.39 -12.32 -6.40
C GLY A 120 -11.16 -11.00 -6.26
N THR A 121 -10.47 -9.86 -6.31
CA THR A 121 -11.12 -8.55 -6.11
C THR A 121 -11.37 -7.79 -7.42
N GLY A 122 -10.56 -8.02 -8.46
CA GLY A 122 -10.53 -7.18 -9.65
C GLY A 122 -9.98 -5.77 -9.42
N ASP A 123 -9.61 -5.42 -8.18
CA ASP A 123 -9.11 -4.09 -7.83
C ASP A 123 -7.71 -3.88 -8.43
N PRO A 124 -7.51 -2.89 -9.32
CA PRO A 124 -6.21 -2.60 -9.91
C PRO A 124 -5.10 -2.39 -8.88
N LYS A 125 -5.39 -1.81 -7.70
CA LYS A 125 -4.39 -1.58 -6.63
C LYS A 125 -3.93 -2.85 -5.94
N ASN A 126 -4.67 -3.96 -6.14
CA ASN A 126 -4.22 -5.29 -5.74
C ASN A 126 -3.34 -5.99 -6.78
N MET A 127 -3.27 -5.49 -8.01
CA MET A 127 -2.32 -5.96 -9.01
C MET A 127 -0.89 -5.69 -8.51
N PRO A 128 0.06 -6.66 -8.58
CA PRO A 128 1.39 -6.45 -8.00
C PRO A 128 2.15 -5.27 -8.61
N VAL A 129 1.98 -4.99 -9.90
CA VAL A 129 2.55 -3.80 -10.54
C VAL A 129 2.09 -2.54 -9.79
N LEU A 130 0.77 -2.36 -9.65
CA LEU A 130 0.19 -1.16 -9.09
C LEU A 130 0.36 -1.06 -7.58
N ARG A 131 0.34 -2.19 -6.86
CA ARG A 131 0.66 -2.23 -5.42
C ARG A 131 2.07 -1.68 -5.19
N ALA A 132 3.04 -2.06 -6.01
CA ALA A 132 4.39 -1.47 -5.94
C ALA A 132 4.40 0.01 -6.39
N GLU A 133 3.53 0.42 -7.32
CA GLU A 133 3.37 1.83 -7.68
C GLU A 133 2.90 2.72 -6.53
N LEU A 134 2.23 2.16 -5.52
CA LEU A 134 1.84 2.92 -4.33
C LEU A 134 3.07 3.54 -3.65
N LEU A 135 4.17 2.80 -3.54
CA LEU A 135 5.46 3.29 -3.04
C LEU A 135 6.25 4.04 -4.12
N ARG A 136 6.32 3.51 -5.35
CA ARG A 136 7.11 4.13 -6.43
C ARG A 136 6.66 5.54 -6.78
N SER A 137 5.37 5.84 -6.64
CA SER A 137 4.84 7.19 -6.91
C SER A 137 5.38 8.22 -5.90
N VAL A 138 5.51 7.87 -4.63
CA VAL A 138 6.14 8.73 -3.63
C VAL A 138 7.66 8.79 -3.89
N TYR A 139 8.27 7.64 -4.14
CA TYR A 139 9.70 7.55 -4.49
C TYR A 139 10.06 8.47 -5.68
N ARG A 140 9.26 8.42 -6.75
CA ARG A 140 9.50 9.21 -7.96
C ARG A 140 9.43 10.71 -7.68
N LYS A 141 8.50 11.17 -6.84
CA LYS A 141 8.42 12.59 -6.46
C LYS A 141 9.64 13.03 -5.65
N GLU A 142 10.01 12.25 -4.63
CA GLU A 142 10.97 12.70 -3.60
C GLU A 142 12.45 12.43 -3.95
N PHE A 143 12.74 11.31 -4.63
CA PHE A 143 14.12 10.80 -4.76
C PHE A 143 14.68 10.80 -6.18
N THR A 144 13.85 11.05 -7.20
CA THR A 144 14.35 11.13 -8.59
C THR A 144 14.61 12.58 -8.97
N LEU A 145 15.64 12.80 -9.79
CA LEU A 145 15.98 14.14 -10.29
C LEU A 145 14.78 14.78 -11.01
N ALA A 146 14.07 14.00 -11.82
CA ALA A 146 12.88 14.48 -12.53
C ALA A 146 11.77 14.91 -11.55
N GLY A 147 11.49 14.12 -10.51
CA GLY A 147 10.52 14.50 -9.48
C GLY A 147 10.91 15.75 -8.68
N GLN A 148 12.20 15.88 -8.35
CA GLN A 148 12.72 17.03 -7.60
C GLN A 148 12.73 18.33 -8.43
N ILE A 149 12.97 18.25 -9.73
CA ILE A 149 12.90 19.41 -10.63
C ILE A 149 11.44 19.77 -10.91
N PHE A 150 10.59 18.78 -11.19
CA PHE A 150 9.20 18.99 -11.55
C PHE A 150 8.25 18.85 -10.35
N LYS A 151 8.63 19.28 -9.13
CA LYS A 151 7.81 19.09 -7.90
C LYS A 151 6.33 19.44 -8.07
N LYS A 152 6.02 20.57 -8.71
CA LYS A 152 4.64 21.02 -8.96
C LYS A 152 3.91 20.26 -10.06
N MET A 153 4.65 19.54 -10.91
CA MET A 153 4.16 18.73 -12.02
C MET A 153 4.57 17.26 -11.85
N ALA A 154 4.80 16.81 -10.61
CA ALA A 154 5.29 15.47 -10.34
C ALA A 154 4.33 14.40 -10.89
N GLY A 155 3.03 14.71 -10.98
CA GLY A 155 2.03 13.86 -11.63
C GLY A 155 2.36 13.51 -13.09
N LEU A 156 3.07 14.38 -13.84
CA LEU A 156 3.49 14.08 -15.22
C LEU A 156 4.53 12.96 -15.29
N VAL A 157 5.36 12.86 -14.26
CA VAL A 157 6.29 11.73 -14.07
C VAL A 157 5.68 10.65 -13.18
N GLY A 158 4.36 10.72 -12.95
CA GLY A 158 3.51 9.89 -12.10
C GLY A 158 3.88 9.86 -10.62
N GLY A 159 4.61 10.85 -10.14
CA GLY A 159 4.92 11.05 -8.73
C GLY A 159 3.73 11.65 -7.99
N ARG A 160 3.59 11.34 -6.70
CA ARG A 160 2.52 11.89 -5.84
C ARG A 160 3.05 12.33 -4.49
N GLU A 161 2.36 13.29 -3.90
CA GLU A 161 2.63 13.76 -2.54
C GLU A 161 2.29 12.69 -1.51
N MET A 162 3.09 12.63 -0.45
CA MET A 162 2.76 11.82 0.71
C MET A 162 1.64 12.52 1.48
N THR A 163 0.42 12.00 1.39
CA THR A 163 -0.74 12.51 2.13
C THR A 163 -1.30 11.41 3.02
N VAL A 164 -2.15 11.77 3.99
CA VAL A 164 -2.85 10.78 4.81
C VAL A 164 -3.65 9.80 3.93
N GLY A 165 -4.26 10.27 2.84
CA GLY A 165 -4.94 9.39 1.87
C GLY A 165 -4.00 8.37 1.22
N VAL A 166 -2.77 8.76 0.87
CA VAL A 166 -1.74 7.84 0.37
C VAL A 166 -1.33 6.82 1.44
N LEU A 167 -1.17 7.26 2.69
CA LEU A 167 -0.86 6.39 3.82
C LEU A 167 -1.98 5.38 4.09
N LYS A 168 -3.24 5.80 3.97
CA LYS A 168 -4.42 4.93 4.04
C LYS A 168 -4.42 3.88 2.92
N GLU A 169 -4.07 4.26 1.69
CA GLU A 169 -3.90 3.30 0.60
C GLU A 169 -2.78 2.30 0.88
N TRP A 170 -1.62 2.78 1.37
CA TRP A 170 -0.51 1.92 1.75
C TRP A 170 -0.95 0.89 2.77
N PHE A 171 -1.66 1.31 3.83
CA PHE A 171 -2.23 0.40 4.82
C PHE A 171 -3.16 -0.64 4.18
N MET A 172 -4.19 -0.20 3.48
CA MET A 172 -5.20 -1.10 2.88
C MET A 172 -4.54 -2.17 1.99
N TYR A 173 -3.71 -1.75 1.04
CA TYR A 173 -3.22 -2.65 0.00
C TYR A 173 -1.96 -3.42 0.40
N SER A 174 -1.15 -2.90 1.33
CA SER A 174 -0.01 -3.67 1.86
C SER A 174 -0.48 -4.77 2.80
N TYR A 175 -1.49 -4.55 3.64
CA TYR A 175 -2.02 -5.58 4.54
C TYR A 175 -2.95 -6.59 3.85
N GLN A 176 -3.47 -6.29 2.66
CA GLN A 176 -4.11 -7.30 1.80
C GLN A 176 -3.10 -8.26 1.15
N CYS A 177 -1.83 -7.89 1.02
CA CYS A 177 -0.82 -8.77 0.44
C CYS A 177 -0.40 -9.87 1.43
N THR A 178 -0.45 -11.15 1.05
CA THR A 178 0.05 -12.25 1.91
C THR A 178 1.54 -12.50 1.77
N GLU A 179 2.26 -11.68 0.99
CA GLU A 179 3.70 -11.85 0.74
C GLU A 179 4.09 -13.23 0.18
N CYS A 180 3.15 -13.91 -0.51
CA CYS A 180 3.36 -15.23 -1.11
C CYS A 180 4.43 -15.30 -2.23
N ARG A 181 5.03 -14.16 -2.60
CA ARG A 181 6.10 -14.01 -3.61
C ARG A 181 5.82 -14.57 -5.00
N ARG A 182 4.59 -14.95 -5.34
CA ARG A 182 4.23 -15.39 -6.71
C ARG A 182 4.54 -14.30 -7.74
N CYS A 183 4.29 -13.03 -7.40
CA CYS A 183 4.66 -11.89 -8.24
C CYS A 183 6.16 -11.83 -8.57
N SER A 184 7.04 -12.20 -7.64
CA SER A 184 8.50 -12.23 -7.80
C SER A 184 8.92 -13.31 -8.80
N VAL A 185 8.36 -14.52 -8.65
CA VAL A 185 8.66 -15.68 -9.52
C VAL A 185 8.37 -15.40 -11.00
N PHE A 186 7.32 -14.62 -11.30
CA PHE A 186 6.90 -14.37 -12.68
C PHE A 186 7.36 -13.01 -13.22
N CYS A 187 8.07 -12.19 -12.44
CA CYS A 187 8.58 -10.93 -12.94
C CYS A 187 9.82 -11.18 -13.82
N PRO A 188 9.82 -10.80 -15.13
CA PRO A 188 10.98 -10.99 -15.99
C PRO A 188 12.18 -10.09 -15.60
N TYR A 189 11.94 -9.06 -14.78
CA TYR A 189 12.96 -8.17 -14.22
C TYR A 189 13.38 -8.57 -12.80
N GLY A 190 12.84 -9.66 -12.24
CA GLY A 190 13.17 -10.15 -10.90
C GLY A 190 12.69 -9.24 -9.77
N ILE A 191 11.66 -8.42 -9.99
CA ILE A 191 11.13 -7.51 -8.96
C ILE A 191 10.33 -8.30 -7.93
N ASP A 192 10.76 -8.23 -6.67
CA ASP A 192 10.02 -8.80 -5.56
C ASP A 192 9.03 -7.78 -4.96
N THR A 193 7.77 -7.85 -5.38
CA THR A 193 6.72 -6.99 -4.79
C THR A 193 6.41 -7.34 -3.32
N ALA A 194 6.71 -8.55 -2.86
CA ALA A 194 6.54 -8.87 -1.45
C ALA A 194 7.55 -8.08 -0.61
N GLU A 195 8.80 -7.97 -1.05
CA GLU A 195 9.80 -7.11 -0.39
C GLU A 195 9.37 -5.64 -0.38
N VAL A 196 8.83 -5.13 -1.50
CA VAL A 196 8.26 -3.77 -1.54
C VAL A 196 7.11 -3.61 -0.53
N THR A 197 6.28 -4.64 -0.35
CA THR A 197 5.19 -4.64 0.63
C THR A 197 5.74 -4.63 2.06
N MET A 198 6.77 -5.42 2.36
CA MET A 198 7.43 -5.44 3.67
C MET A 198 7.98 -4.04 4.00
N MET A 199 8.63 -3.37 3.04
CA MET A 199 9.12 -2.00 3.23
C MET A 199 7.98 -1.02 3.52
N ILE A 200 6.84 -1.12 2.82
CA ILE A 200 5.66 -0.30 3.13
C ILE A 200 5.18 -0.54 4.57
N ARG A 201 5.09 -1.80 5.01
CA ARG A 201 4.65 -2.15 6.37
C ARG A 201 5.60 -1.61 7.43
N GLU A 202 6.91 -1.75 7.22
CA GLU A 202 7.92 -1.16 8.10
C GLU A 202 7.79 0.37 8.18
N LEU A 203 7.59 1.05 7.05
CA LEU A 203 7.38 2.51 7.03
C LEU A 203 6.10 2.89 7.81
N LEU A 204 5.01 2.14 7.64
CA LEU A 204 3.79 2.34 8.41
C LEU A 204 4.04 2.15 9.93
N HIS A 205 4.86 1.18 10.32
CA HIS A 205 5.21 0.96 11.73
C HIS A 205 5.96 2.13 12.35
N LEU A 206 6.80 2.86 11.60
CA LEU A 206 7.48 4.07 12.11
C LEU A 206 6.51 5.16 12.59
N VAL A 207 5.30 5.18 12.05
CA VAL A 207 4.25 6.13 12.44
C VAL A 207 3.13 5.44 13.22
N GLY A 208 3.43 4.32 13.89
CA GLY A 208 2.51 3.60 14.77
C GLY A 208 1.32 2.94 14.05
N ILE A 209 1.43 2.72 12.73
CA ILE A 209 0.40 2.04 11.94
C ILE A 209 0.79 0.56 11.80
N GLY A 210 0.11 -0.30 12.55
CA GLY A 210 0.29 -1.74 12.48
C GLY A 210 -0.99 -2.50 12.78
N ILE A 211 -1.11 -3.70 12.23
CA ILE A 211 -2.27 -4.55 12.46
C ILE A 211 -2.06 -5.42 13.70
N ASN A 212 -3.19 -5.79 14.32
CA ASN A 212 -3.22 -6.62 15.51
C ASN A 212 -2.45 -7.94 15.34
N TRP A 213 -2.65 -8.62 14.20
CA TRP A 213 -2.02 -9.91 13.89
C TRP A 213 -0.48 -9.89 13.82
N ILE A 214 0.14 -8.71 13.73
CA ILE A 214 1.59 -8.56 13.71
C ILE A 214 2.13 -8.15 15.09
N LEU A 215 1.35 -7.37 15.85
CA LEU A 215 1.82 -6.69 17.06
C LEU A 215 1.22 -7.24 18.37
N GLU A 216 0.23 -8.13 18.33
CA GLU A 216 -0.25 -8.85 19.51
C GLU A 216 0.29 -10.29 19.49
N PRO A 217 1.31 -10.62 20.31
CA PRO A 217 1.85 -11.98 20.45
C PRO A 217 0.90 -12.95 21.15
#